data_AF-A0A6G3RZP3-F1
#
_entry.id   AF-A0A6G3RZP3-F1
#
_cell.length_a   1.000
_cell.length_b   1.000
_cell.length_c   1.000
_cell.angle_alpha   90.00
_cell.angle_beta   90.00
_cell.angle_gamma   90.00
#
_symmetry.space_group_name_H-M   'P 1'
#
loop_
_entity.id
_entity.type
_entity.pdbx_description
1 polymer ?
#
loop_
_entity_poly.entity_id
_entity_poly.type
_entity_poly.pdbx_seq_one_letter_code
_entity_poly.pdbx_strand_id
1 'polypeptide(L)'
;MDDTTVDTTGTLDEALERLHTTGPEFDGWLSNHGPMAVESLVRGGQAPRVHRWLDRYAQRLDEMPSPGSRIDDTAWRSALGDPRRLADWIAHFERALAERPWRDVLAEWWPRLLPGIAAGATHPVIRVGHAVRTLLTGEPTAPRLAELAHGLGYWAARHQPLP
;
A
#
# COMPACT_ATOMS: atom_id res chain seq x y z
N MET A 1 23.19 4.40 -17.85
CA MET A 1 21.73 4.63 -17.94
C MET A 1 21.28 5.06 -16.58
N ASP A 2 21.28 6.37 -16.36
CA ASP A 2 20.78 6.98 -15.14
C ASP A 2 19.63 7.89 -15.55
N ASP A 3 18.44 7.31 -15.54
CA ASP A 3 17.18 8.04 -15.75
C ASP A 3 16.22 7.55 -14.66
N THR A 4 16.66 7.73 -13.41
CA THR A 4 15.73 7.73 -12.29
C THR A 4 15.15 9.13 -12.19
N THR A 5 14.11 9.38 -12.98
CA THR A 5 13.27 10.57 -12.83
C THR A 5 12.60 10.52 -11.46
N VAL A 6 13.28 11.09 -10.46
CA VAL A 6 12.68 11.37 -9.16
C VAL A 6 11.51 12.31 -9.41
N ASP A 7 10.31 11.95 -8.93
CA ASP A 7 9.18 12.87 -8.99
C ASP A 7 9.45 14.06 -8.07
N THR A 8 9.75 15.21 -8.68
CA THR A 8 9.92 16.49 -8.02
C THR A 8 8.66 17.35 -8.08
N THR A 9 7.61 16.88 -8.75
CA THR A 9 6.38 17.65 -9.00
C THR A 9 5.37 17.57 -7.86
N GLY A 10 5.49 16.58 -6.97
CA GLY A 10 4.51 16.30 -5.91
C GLY A 10 3.27 15.51 -6.39
N THR A 11 3.15 15.25 -7.70
CA THR A 11 2.01 14.56 -8.32
C THR A 11 1.77 13.19 -7.70
N LEU A 12 2.83 12.40 -7.49
CA LEU A 12 2.70 11.07 -6.90
C LEU A 12 2.13 11.14 -5.49
N ASP A 13 2.66 12.05 -4.68
CA ASP A 13 2.31 12.19 -3.27
C ASP A 13 0.83 12.61 -3.13
N GLU A 14 0.39 13.62 -3.88
CA GLU A 14 -1.02 14.04 -3.92
C GLU A 14 -1.95 12.92 -4.43
N ALA A 15 -1.51 12.14 -5.42
CA ALA A 15 -2.29 11.03 -5.95
C ALA A 15 -2.42 9.89 -4.92
N LEU A 16 -1.35 9.58 -4.19
CA LEU A 16 -1.35 8.59 -3.12
C LEU A 16 -2.29 9.00 -1.99
N GLU A 17 -2.22 10.24 -1.50
CA GLU A 17 -3.13 10.76 -0.47
C GLU A 17 -4.60 10.59 -0.85
N ARG A 18 -4.95 10.93 -2.10
CA ARG A 18 -6.29 10.72 -2.63
C ARG A 18 -6.70 9.25 -2.62
N LEU A 19 -5.80 8.36 -3.00
CA LEU A 19 -6.05 6.91 -3.07
C LEU A 19 -6.09 6.24 -1.69
N HIS A 20 -5.41 6.79 -0.68
CA HIS A 20 -5.45 6.28 0.69
C HIS A 20 -6.82 6.43 1.34
N THR A 21 -7.69 7.29 0.80
CA THR A 21 -9.10 7.37 1.20
C THR A 21 -9.98 6.22 0.67
N THR A 22 -9.42 5.34 -0.17
CA THR A 22 -10.15 4.22 -0.80
C THR A 22 -9.59 2.85 -0.40
N GLY A 23 -10.44 1.84 -0.42
CA GLY A 23 -10.06 0.46 -0.12
C GLY A 23 -9.02 -0.12 -1.11
N PRO A 24 -8.24 -1.13 -0.69
CA PRO A 24 -7.33 -1.87 -1.57
C PRO A 24 -8.06 -2.81 -2.54
N GLU A 25 -9.35 -3.04 -2.32
CA GLU A 25 -10.26 -3.81 -3.16
C GLU A 25 -11.57 -3.02 -3.31
N PHE A 26 -12.29 -3.25 -4.41
CA PHE A 26 -13.61 -2.67 -4.69
C PHE A 26 -14.48 -3.67 -5.45
N ASP A 27 -15.80 -3.46 -5.49
CA ASP A 27 -16.75 -4.29 -6.27
C ASP A 27 -16.56 -5.81 -6.02
N GLY A 28 -16.78 -6.21 -4.77
CA GLY A 28 -16.70 -7.61 -4.36
C GLY A 28 -15.28 -8.04 -4.00
N TRP A 29 -14.30 -7.96 -4.93
CA TRP A 29 -12.88 -8.34 -4.70
C TRP A 29 -11.89 -7.81 -5.76
N LEU A 30 -12.28 -6.85 -6.60
CA LEU A 30 -11.38 -6.30 -7.60
C LEU A 30 -10.28 -5.48 -6.93
N SER A 31 -9.01 -5.82 -7.15
CA SER A 31 -7.90 -5.06 -6.56
C SER A 31 -7.87 -3.63 -7.09
N ASN A 32 -7.73 -2.67 -6.18
CA ASN A 32 -7.46 -1.28 -6.49
C ASN A 32 -6.02 -1.14 -7.01
N HIS A 33 -5.91 -0.86 -8.30
CA HIS A 33 -4.64 -0.69 -8.99
C HIS A 33 -4.12 0.75 -8.95
N GLY A 34 -4.92 1.69 -8.43
CA GLY A 34 -4.64 3.11 -8.38
C GLY A 34 -3.20 3.44 -8.02
N PRO A 35 -2.70 3.03 -6.84
CA PRO A 35 -1.37 3.37 -6.37
C PRO A 35 -0.24 2.87 -7.29
N MET A 36 -0.37 1.64 -7.77
CA MET A 36 0.61 1.03 -8.68
C MET A 36 0.60 1.73 -10.05
N ALA A 37 -0.59 2.08 -10.54
CA ALA A 37 -0.77 2.78 -11.81
C ALA A 37 -0.23 4.21 -11.77
N VAL A 38 -0.53 4.99 -10.71
CA VAL A 38 -0.02 6.36 -10.59
C VAL A 38 1.50 6.39 -10.44
N GLU A 39 2.08 5.47 -9.65
CA GLU A 39 3.53 5.33 -9.55
C GLU A 39 4.16 5.03 -10.92
N SER A 40 3.59 4.10 -11.67
CA SER A 40 4.12 3.72 -12.99
C SER A 40 3.95 4.82 -14.04
N LEU A 41 2.86 5.59 -13.98
CA LEU A 41 2.65 6.76 -14.84
C LEU A 41 3.66 7.86 -14.55
N VAL A 42 3.87 8.20 -13.28
CA VAL A 42 4.83 9.23 -12.86
C VAL A 42 6.24 8.84 -13.30
N ARG A 43 6.67 7.61 -13.00
CA ARG A 43 7.97 7.08 -13.43
C ARG A 43 8.13 7.07 -14.96
N GLY A 44 7.04 6.86 -15.69
CA GLY A 44 7.00 6.93 -17.15
C GLY A 44 6.93 8.36 -17.71
N GLY A 45 7.15 9.40 -16.90
CA GLY A 45 7.10 10.79 -17.33
C GLY A 45 5.69 11.31 -17.65
N GLN A 46 4.64 10.62 -17.17
CA GLN A 46 3.24 10.96 -17.41
C GLN A 46 2.55 11.63 -16.21
N ALA A 47 3.32 12.23 -15.30
CA ALA A 47 2.80 12.98 -14.15
C ALA A 47 1.66 13.97 -14.52
N PRO A 48 1.74 14.77 -15.62
CA PRO A 48 0.66 15.70 -16.00
C PRO A 48 -0.70 15.04 -16.31
N ARG A 49 -0.74 13.70 -16.50
CA ARG A 49 -1.97 12.96 -16.81
C ARG A 49 -2.60 12.27 -15.59
N VAL A 50 -1.88 12.20 -14.48
CA VAL A 50 -2.23 11.38 -13.31
C VAL A 50 -3.56 11.81 -12.71
N HIS A 51 -3.73 13.09 -12.36
CA HIS A 51 -4.95 13.55 -11.69
C HIS A 51 -6.20 13.37 -12.57
N ARG A 52 -6.12 13.70 -13.86
CA ARG A 52 -7.24 13.48 -14.80
C ARG A 52 -7.60 12.00 -14.94
N TRP A 53 -6.61 11.11 -14.91
CA TRP A 53 -6.87 9.67 -14.91
C TRP A 53 -7.51 9.24 -13.60
N LEU A 54 -6.97 9.72 -12.47
CA LEU A 54 -7.43 9.39 -11.13
C LEU A 54 -8.86 9.86 -10.87
N ASP A 55 -9.26 11.03 -11.37
CA ASP A 55 -10.64 11.56 -11.25
C ASP A 55 -11.68 10.59 -11.81
N ARG A 56 -11.34 9.87 -12.90
CA ARG A 56 -12.22 8.87 -13.50
C ARG A 56 -12.10 7.51 -12.81
N TYR A 57 -10.90 7.14 -12.40
CA TYR A 57 -10.65 5.85 -11.77
C TYR A 57 -11.29 5.75 -10.38
N ALA A 58 -11.19 6.82 -9.58
CA ALA A 58 -11.68 6.88 -8.21
C ALA A 58 -13.21 6.74 -8.10
N GLN A 59 -13.97 7.05 -9.16
CA GLN A 59 -15.44 6.89 -9.20
C GLN A 59 -15.91 5.43 -9.07
N ARG A 60 -14.99 4.47 -9.20
CA ARG A 60 -15.27 3.03 -9.12
C ARG A 60 -14.87 2.42 -7.79
N LEU A 61 -14.14 3.16 -6.96
CA LEU A 61 -13.49 2.62 -5.78
C LEU A 61 -14.41 2.71 -4.58
N ASP A 62 -14.36 1.68 -3.75
CA ASP A 62 -15.04 1.68 -2.45
C ASP A 62 -14.23 2.52 -1.46
N GLU A 63 -14.93 3.15 -0.51
CA GLU A 63 -14.32 3.94 0.56
C GLU A 63 -13.44 3.06 1.46
N MET A 64 -12.40 3.66 2.05
CA MET A 64 -11.58 2.96 3.04
C MET A 64 -12.41 2.65 4.29
N PRO A 65 -12.45 1.39 4.78
CA PRO A 65 -13.08 1.08 6.05
C PRO A 65 -12.43 1.83 7.21
N SER A 66 -13.23 2.16 8.23
CA SER A 66 -12.70 2.75 9.48
C SER A 66 -12.00 1.68 10.32
N PRO A 67 -10.88 2.01 11.01
CA PRO A 67 -10.28 1.14 12.02
C PRO A 67 -11.29 0.81 13.13
N GLY A 68 -11.30 -0.45 13.57
CA GLY A 68 -12.11 -0.93 14.68
C GLY A 68 -11.32 -1.03 15.97
N SER A 69 -10.25 -1.82 15.98
CA SER A 69 -9.48 -2.11 17.19
C SER A 69 -7.99 -2.29 16.90
N ARG A 70 -7.15 -1.74 17.78
CA ARG A 70 -5.70 -1.78 17.61
C ARG A 70 -5.19 -3.23 17.51
N ILE A 71 -4.30 -3.49 16.55
CA ILE A 71 -3.49 -4.71 16.50
C ILE A 71 -2.40 -4.62 17.57
N ASP A 72 -2.35 -5.62 18.45
CA ASP A 72 -1.34 -5.77 19.51
C ASP A 72 -0.09 -6.48 18.96
N ASP A 73 1.08 -5.91 19.21
CA ASP A 73 2.38 -6.43 18.74
C ASP A 73 2.74 -7.79 19.36
N THR A 74 2.13 -8.15 20.50
CA THR A 74 2.34 -9.43 21.17
C THR A 74 1.34 -10.51 20.71
N ALA A 75 0.18 -10.11 20.17
CA ALA A 75 -0.92 -11.00 19.81
C ALA A 75 -1.40 -10.88 18.35
N TRP A 76 -0.65 -10.18 17.49
CA TRP A 76 -1.02 -9.86 16.10
C TRP A 76 -1.39 -11.08 15.24
N ARG A 77 -0.81 -12.26 15.53
CA ARG A 77 -1.07 -13.49 14.77
C ARG A 77 -2.55 -13.87 14.72
N SER A 78 -3.30 -13.54 15.78
CA SER A 78 -4.74 -13.80 15.86
C SER A 78 -5.57 -12.95 14.88
N ALA A 79 -5.03 -11.84 14.40
CA ALA A 79 -5.68 -10.94 13.45
C ALA A 79 -5.20 -11.13 12.00
N LEU A 80 -4.17 -11.96 11.79
CA LEU A 80 -3.58 -12.19 10.47
C LEU A 80 -4.55 -12.99 9.59
N GLY A 81 -4.78 -12.51 8.38
CA GLY A 81 -5.70 -13.15 7.43
C GLY A 81 -7.19 -12.87 7.68
N ASP A 82 -7.54 -11.95 8.60
CA ASP A 82 -8.92 -11.49 8.77
C ASP A 82 -9.17 -10.20 7.94
N PRO A 83 -9.95 -10.24 6.84
CA PRO A 83 -10.20 -9.08 6.01
C PRO A 83 -10.91 -7.94 6.74
N ARG A 84 -11.66 -8.23 7.81
CA ARG A 84 -12.35 -7.22 8.62
C ARG A 84 -11.37 -6.34 9.39
N ARG A 85 -10.13 -6.79 9.56
CA ARG A 85 -9.05 -6.09 10.26
C ARG A 85 -8.19 -5.26 9.32
N LEU A 86 -8.60 -5.06 8.06
CA LEU A 86 -7.82 -4.31 7.07
C LEU A 86 -7.37 -2.94 7.57
N ALA A 87 -8.30 -2.09 8.00
CA ALA A 87 -7.98 -0.75 8.46
C ALA A 87 -7.13 -0.76 9.74
N ASP A 88 -7.32 -1.76 10.60
CA ASP A 88 -6.51 -1.96 11.81
C ASP A 88 -5.06 -2.32 11.48
N TRP A 89 -4.87 -3.15 10.45
CA TRP A 89 -3.56 -3.53 9.93
C TRP A 89 -2.85 -2.34 9.28
N ILE A 90 -3.54 -1.54 8.47
CA ILE A 90 -2.98 -0.31 7.88
C ILE A 90 -2.52 0.62 9.00
N ALA A 91 -3.40 0.91 9.96
CA ALA A 91 -3.06 1.77 11.09
C ALA A 91 -1.90 1.22 11.95
N HIS A 92 -1.76 -0.11 12.04
CA HIS A 92 -0.61 -0.74 12.69
C HIS A 92 0.70 -0.43 11.96
N PHE A 93 0.74 -0.58 10.64
CA PHE A 93 1.94 -0.29 9.87
C PHE A 93 2.25 1.21 9.80
N GLU A 94 1.25 2.08 9.75
CA GLU A 94 1.45 3.54 9.81
C GLU A 94 2.18 3.94 11.09
N ARG A 95 1.75 3.43 12.25
CA ARG A 95 2.44 3.66 13.52
C ARG A 95 3.86 3.12 13.52
N ALA A 96 4.04 1.87 13.06
CA ALA A 96 5.36 1.25 13.01
C ALA A 96 6.33 2.04 12.12
N LEU A 97 5.86 2.56 10.98
CA LEU A 97 6.65 3.34 10.03
C LEU A 97 6.90 4.79 10.50
N ALA A 98 6.06 5.32 11.39
CA ALA A 98 6.32 6.60 12.05
C ALA A 98 7.41 6.49 13.13
N GLU A 99 7.57 5.32 13.74
CA GLU A 99 8.48 5.09 14.86
C GLU A 99 9.84 4.51 14.44
N ARG A 100 9.91 3.84 13.29
CA ARG A 100 11.07 3.05 12.87
C ARG A 100 11.41 3.24 11.40
N PRO A 101 12.69 3.05 11.00
CA PRO A 101 13.06 3.05 9.59
C PRO A 101 12.25 2.04 8.78
N TRP A 102 11.73 2.45 7.63
CA TRP A 102 10.86 1.60 6.81
C TRP A 102 11.50 0.27 6.40
N ARG A 103 12.81 0.27 6.22
CA ARG A 103 13.59 -0.94 5.90
C ARG A 103 13.53 -1.97 7.00
N ASP A 104 13.55 -1.53 8.27
CA ASP A 104 13.52 -2.42 9.42
C ASP A 104 12.12 -3.02 9.59
N VAL A 105 11.08 -2.20 9.40
CA VAL A 105 9.69 -2.67 9.41
C VAL A 105 9.47 -3.69 8.29
N LEU A 106 9.91 -3.38 7.07
CA LEU A 106 9.80 -4.30 5.94
C LEU A 106 10.56 -5.60 6.23
N ALA A 107 11.83 -5.51 6.66
CA ALA A 107 12.71 -6.65 6.97
C ALA A 107 12.10 -7.60 8.01
N GLU A 108 11.42 -7.04 9.01
CA GLU A 108 10.72 -7.80 10.04
C GLU A 108 9.47 -8.52 9.51
N TRP A 109 8.70 -7.86 8.65
CA TRP A 109 7.37 -8.32 8.26
C TRP A 109 7.33 -9.15 6.98
N TRP A 110 8.20 -8.91 6.01
CA TRP A 110 8.18 -9.67 4.76
C TRP A 110 8.29 -11.19 4.97
N PRO A 111 9.11 -11.76 5.90
CA PRO A 111 9.17 -13.20 6.09
C PRO A 111 7.92 -13.74 6.79
N ARG A 112 7.25 -12.91 7.59
CA ARG A 112 6.00 -13.26 8.29
C ARG A 112 4.82 -13.34 7.33
N LEU A 113 4.83 -12.50 6.29
CA LEU A 113 3.77 -12.39 5.29
C LEU A 113 4.00 -13.30 4.08
N LEU A 114 5.25 -13.66 3.80
CA LEU A 114 5.64 -14.49 2.65
C LEU A 114 4.87 -15.82 2.52
N PRO A 115 4.54 -16.56 3.61
CA PRO A 115 3.73 -17.77 3.49
C PRO A 115 2.37 -17.54 2.82
N GLY A 116 1.79 -16.34 2.95
CA GLY A 116 0.54 -15.94 2.33
C GLY A 116 0.67 -15.10 1.06
N ILE A 117 1.79 -15.19 0.34
CA ILE A 117 2.07 -14.37 -0.85
C ILE A 117 1.03 -14.48 -1.98
N ALA A 118 0.36 -15.64 -2.11
CA ALA A 118 -0.62 -15.87 -3.17
C ALA A 118 -1.96 -15.17 -2.91
N ALA A 119 -2.23 -14.72 -1.67
CA ALA A 119 -3.48 -14.08 -1.29
C ALA A 119 -3.73 -12.77 -2.06
N GLY A 120 -5.00 -12.43 -2.28
CA GLY A 120 -5.38 -11.26 -3.09
C GLY A 120 -4.87 -11.34 -4.53
N ALA A 121 -4.72 -12.55 -5.07
CA ALA A 121 -4.12 -12.81 -6.38
C ALA A 121 -2.77 -12.09 -6.55
N THR A 122 -1.91 -12.17 -5.53
CA THR A 122 -0.58 -11.53 -5.43
C THR A 122 -0.55 -10.00 -5.45
N HIS A 123 -1.69 -9.31 -5.56
CA HIS A 123 -1.73 -7.85 -5.57
C HIS A 123 -1.17 -7.19 -4.30
N PRO A 124 -1.31 -7.75 -3.08
CA PRO A 124 -0.69 -7.15 -1.91
C PRO A 124 0.83 -7.04 -2.01
N VAL A 125 1.51 -8.12 -2.41
CA VAL A 125 2.97 -8.11 -2.56
C VAL A 125 3.42 -7.25 -3.74
N ILE A 126 2.65 -7.21 -4.83
CA ILE A 126 2.92 -6.32 -5.96
C ILE A 126 2.83 -4.86 -5.49
N ARG A 127 1.78 -4.49 -4.76
CA ARG A 127 1.59 -3.14 -4.20
C ARG A 127 2.76 -2.74 -3.29
N VAL A 128 3.19 -3.63 -2.40
CA VAL A 128 4.41 -3.42 -1.59
C VAL A 128 5.64 -3.22 -2.46
N GLY A 129 5.81 -3.99 -3.54
CA GLY A 129 6.92 -3.82 -4.49
C GLY A 129 6.96 -2.43 -5.13
N HIS A 130 5.81 -1.88 -5.53
CA HIS A 130 5.71 -0.51 -6.07
C HIS A 130 6.03 0.54 -5.00
N ALA A 131 5.53 0.38 -3.77
CA ALA A 131 5.85 1.26 -2.65
C ALA A 131 7.35 1.27 -2.34
N VAL A 132 7.97 0.07 -2.23
CA VAL A 132 9.40 -0.08 -2.00
C VAL A 132 10.23 0.52 -3.13
N ARG A 133 9.83 0.33 -4.40
CA ARG A 133 10.52 0.97 -5.53
C ARG A 133 10.51 2.49 -5.40
N THR A 134 9.36 3.06 -5.05
CA THR A 134 9.22 4.51 -4.83
C THR A 134 10.15 5.01 -3.72
N LEU A 135 10.22 4.29 -2.59
CA LEU A 135 11.07 4.61 -1.45
C LEU A 135 12.58 4.41 -1.72
N LEU A 136 12.95 3.56 -2.68
CA LEU A 136 14.34 3.34 -3.07
C LEU A 136 14.85 4.42 -4.02
N THR A 137 13.98 4.99 -4.85
CA THR A 137 14.37 5.95 -5.89
C THR A 137 14.06 7.41 -5.53
N GLY A 138 13.46 7.68 -4.38
CA GLY A 138 13.09 9.03 -3.97
C GLY A 138 13.08 9.21 -2.45
N GLU A 139 12.76 10.41 -2.01
CA GLU A 139 12.62 10.73 -0.59
C GLU A 139 11.44 9.97 0.04
N PRO A 140 11.58 9.42 1.26
CA PRO A 140 10.49 8.75 1.99
C PRO A 140 9.54 9.78 2.62
N THR A 141 8.75 10.45 1.79
CA THR A 141 7.70 11.37 2.24
C THR A 141 6.55 10.63 2.95
N ALA A 142 5.73 11.36 3.71
CA ALA A 142 4.63 10.78 4.46
C ALA A 142 3.66 9.97 3.58
N PRO A 143 3.20 10.43 2.39
CA PRO A 143 2.35 9.63 1.52
C PRO A 143 3.03 8.36 1.00
N ARG A 144 4.34 8.39 0.75
CA ARG A 144 5.07 7.21 0.26
C ARG A 144 5.25 6.15 1.35
N LEU A 145 5.47 6.58 2.59
CA LEU A 145 5.49 5.70 3.75
C LEU A 145 4.10 5.14 4.05
N ALA A 146 3.05 5.97 3.95
CA ALA A 146 1.67 5.51 4.06
C ALA A 146 1.35 4.46 2.98
N GLU A 147 1.80 4.64 1.74
CA GLU A 147 1.58 3.63 0.71
C GLU A 147 2.23 2.26 1.04
N LEU A 148 3.41 2.26 1.67
CA LEU A 148 3.98 1.03 2.20
C LEU A 148 3.12 0.43 3.32
N ALA A 149 2.58 1.26 4.22
CA ALA A 149 1.65 0.82 5.26
C ALA A 149 0.39 0.18 4.67
N HIS A 150 -0.20 0.80 3.65
CA HIS A 150 -1.37 0.28 2.94
C HIS A 150 -1.07 -1.06 2.26
N GLY A 151 0.08 -1.18 1.59
CA GLY A 151 0.50 -2.44 0.97
C GLY A 151 0.70 -3.57 1.99
N LEU A 152 1.44 -3.30 3.07
CA LEU A 152 1.68 -4.28 4.15
C LEU A 152 0.38 -4.65 4.88
N GLY A 153 -0.48 -3.66 5.15
CA GLY A 153 -1.75 -3.86 5.81
C GLY A 153 -2.72 -4.71 4.98
N TYR A 154 -2.77 -4.46 3.67
CA TYR A 154 -3.52 -5.28 2.72
C TYR A 154 -2.99 -6.72 2.70
N TRP A 155 -1.66 -6.91 2.70
CA TRP A 155 -1.07 -8.24 2.71
C TRP A 155 -1.38 -8.98 4.01
N ALA A 156 -1.27 -8.33 5.16
CA ALA A 156 -1.59 -8.92 6.45
C ALA A 156 -3.08 -9.29 6.57
N ALA A 157 -3.99 -8.44 6.09
CA ALA A 157 -5.44 -8.68 6.15
C ALA A 157 -5.90 -9.83 5.25
N ARG A 158 -5.26 -10.03 4.09
CA ARG A 158 -5.59 -11.12 3.16
C ARG A 158 -4.77 -12.37 3.39
N HIS A 159 -3.71 -12.30 4.18
CA HIS A 159 -2.73 -13.37 4.36
C HIS A 159 -3.39 -14.74 4.52
N GLN A 160 -3.09 -15.63 3.59
CA GLN A 160 -3.59 -17.00 3.59
C GLN A 160 -2.48 -17.95 3.09
N PRO A 161 -1.91 -18.81 3.96
CA PRO A 161 -0.96 -19.82 3.55
C PRO A 161 -1.57 -20.78 2.52
N LEU A 162 -0.71 -21.32 1.64
CA LEU A 162 -1.10 -22.44 0.80
C LEU A 162 -1.37 -23.69 1.66
N PRO A 163 -2.35 -24.54 1.29
CA PRO A 163 -2.64 -25.80 1.97
C PRO A 163 -1.45 -26.78 2.01
#